data_AF-A0A537QHD3-F1
#
_entry.id   AF-A0A537QHD3-F1
#
_cell.length_a   1.000
_cell.length_b   1.000
_cell.length_c   1.000
_cell.angle_alpha   90.00
_cell.angle_beta   90.00
_cell.angle_gamma   90.00
#
_symmetry.space_group_name_H-M   'P 1'
#
loop_
_entity.id
_entity.type
_entity.pdbx_description
1 polymer ?
#
loop_
_entity_poly.entity_id
_entity_poly.type
_entity_poly.pdbx_seq_one_letter_code
_entity_poly.pdbx_strand_id
1 'polypeptide(L)'
;MVVIGGITRLTLSGLSITEWKPVVGVLPPFSSADWAAEFAKYKQIPEYRLVHYAMSLDEFKTIYFWEYSHRLLGRLVGIAYAVPFAWFLLRRQLPRSLVLPLAGILLLGFGQGALGWYMVESGLADRTEVSHYRLVAHLVLALAVYAAILWVALGIVRRRPRQAVSVGWRRAAEAVILLVALTIAAGGLVAGTHAGLIYNTFPLMDGRLVPAGYDELQPLWLNWFENVAAVQFNHRMLAAATMTAVILLWAAGLRASLPSAARRALHAILAAAALQVALGISTLLLVVPIPLAVGHQAGAVVLLTTALVLRHTIRNAPRPRVPT
;
A
#
# COMPACT_ATOMS: atom_id res chain seq x y z
N MET A 1 -3.49 4.15 -8.36
CA MET A 1 -4.18 3.02 -7.71
C MET A 1 -4.08 3.08 -6.20
N VAL A 2 -2.92 2.79 -5.58
CA VAL A 2 -2.78 2.76 -4.10
C VAL A 2 -3.35 4.03 -3.44
N VAL A 3 -2.96 5.23 -3.90
CA VAL A 3 -3.44 6.51 -3.35
C VAL A 3 -4.96 6.67 -3.45
N ILE A 4 -5.56 6.42 -4.61
CA ILE A 4 -7.03 6.54 -4.80
C ILE A 4 -7.77 5.49 -3.97
N GLY A 5 -7.24 4.27 -3.86
CA GLY A 5 -7.78 3.25 -2.95
C GLY A 5 -7.71 3.68 -1.49
N GLY A 6 -6.64 4.39 -1.10
CA GLY A 6 -6.52 5.03 0.21
C GLY A 6 -7.60 6.07 0.46
N ILE A 7 -7.85 6.96 -0.52
CA ILE A 7 -8.94 7.94 -0.43
C ILE A 7 -10.27 7.21 -0.28
N THR A 8 -10.56 6.25 -1.15
CA THR A 8 -11.81 5.45 -1.13
C THR A 8 -12.05 4.81 0.24
N ARG A 9 -10.99 4.36 0.92
CA ARG A 9 -11.08 3.85 2.29
C ARG A 9 -11.36 4.96 3.31
N LEU A 10 -10.55 6.02 3.29
CA LEU A 10 -10.62 7.11 4.26
C LEU A 10 -11.93 7.92 4.18
N THR A 11 -12.60 7.91 3.02
CA THR A 11 -13.90 8.54 2.80
C THR A 11 -15.08 7.57 2.92
N LEU A 12 -14.86 6.34 3.44
CA LEU A 12 -15.88 5.28 3.55
C LEU A 12 -16.66 5.07 2.25
N SER A 13 -15.95 5.09 1.14
CA SER A 13 -16.54 4.99 -0.19
C SER A 13 -16.51 3.58 -0.74
N GLY A 14 -15.87 2.63 -0.06
CA GLY A 14 -15.62 1.28 -0.58
C GLY A 14 -16.86 0.41 -0.80
N LEU A 15 -18.05 0.84 -0.39
CA LEU A 15 -19.31 0.10 -0.48
C LEU A 15 -20.44 0.87 -1.23
N SER A 16 -20.12 2.02 -1.82
CA SER A 16 -21.07 2.87 -2.54
C SER A 16 -21.59 2.25 -3.85
N ILE A 17 -20.83 1.33 -4.46
CA ILE A 17 -21.17 0.55 -5.65
C ILE A 17 -21.36 -0.92 -5.23
N THR A 18 -22.61 -1.27 -5.00
CA THR A 18 -23.02 -2.57 -4.43
C THR A 18 -22.99 -3.72 -5.44
N GLU A 19 -22.93 -3.42 -6.73
CA GLU A 19 -22.91 -4.42 -7.79
C GLU A 19 -21.52 -4.63 -8.40
N TRP A 20 -21.16 -5.89 -8.63
CA TRP A 20 -19.95 -6.24 -9.36
C TRP A 20 -20.24 -6.40 -10.85
N LYS A 21 -20.02 -5.31 -11.61
CA LYS A 21 -20.16 -5.28 -13.07
C LYS A 21 -18.81 -4.94 -13.74
N PRO A 22 -17.93 -5.93 -13.98
CA PRO A 22 -16.57 -5.69 -14.49
C PRO A 22 -16.54 -5.03 -15.88
N VAL A 23 -17.44 -5.48 -16.76
CA VAL A 23 -17.48 -5.09 -18.18
C VAL A 23 -18.53 -4.00 -18.44
N VAL A 24 -19.77 -4.20 -17.98
CA VAL A 24 -20.89 -3.27 -18.26
C VAL A 24 -20.97 -2.08 -17.30
N GLY A 25 -20.31 -2.14 -16.13
CA GLY A 25 -20.31 -1.07 -15.12
C GLY A 25 -19.15 -0.08 -15.28
N VAL A 26 -18.72 0.19 -16.51
CA VAL A 26 -17.62 1.13 -16.82
C VAL A 26 -18.12 2.57 -16.88
N LEU A 27 -19.37 2.78 -17.29
CA LEU A 27 -19.95 4.11 -17.36
C LEU A 27 -20.63 4.46 -16.02
N PRO A 28 -20.50 5.72 -15.54
CA PRO A 28 -21.20 6.17 -14.35
C PRO A 28 -22.68 6.48 -14.68
N PRO A 29 -23.53 6.66 -13.66
CA PRO A 29 -24.90 7.13 -13.85
C PRO A 29 -24.93 8.50 -14.54
N PHE A 30 -25.77 8.68 -15.56
CA PHE A 30 -25.87 9.94 -16.33
C PHE A 30 -27.17 10.69 -16.10
N SER A 31 -28.26 9.98 -15.79
CA SER A 31 -29.57 10.58 -15.54
C SER A 31 -29.89 10.63 -14.04
N SER A 32 -30.83 11.52 -13.66
CA SER A 32 -31.35 11.56 -12.29
C SER A 32 -32.00 10.23 -11.87
N ALA A 33 -32.59 9.50 -12.82
CA ALA A 33 -33.19 8.19 -12.57
C ALA A 33 -32.12 7.14 -12.25
N ASP A 34 -31.02 7.11 -13.00
CA ASP A 34 -29.90 6.18 -12.75
C ASP A 34 -29.27 6.44 -11.37
N TRP A 35 -29.07 7.72 -11.03
CA TRP A 35 -28.56 8.12 -9.72
C TRP A 35 -29.49 7.70 -8.58
N ALA A 36 -30.80 7.87 -8.76
CA ALA A 36 -31.79 7.43 -7.78
C ALA A 36 -31.78 5.90 -7.60
N ALA A 37 -31.59 5.14 -8.69
CA ALA A 37 -31.53 3.69 -8.64
C ALA A 37 -30.29 3.18 -7.89
N GLU A 38 -29.10 3.70 -8.18
CA GLU A 38 -27.88 3.34 -7.45
C GLU A 38 -27.97 3.73 -5.98
N PHE A 39 -28.50 4.93 -5.69
CA PHE A 39 -28.67 5.36 -4.31
C PHE A 39 -29.69 4.49 -3.55
N ALA A 40 -30.77 4.06 -4.22
CA ALA A 40 -31.74 3.15 -3.63
C ALA A 40 -31.12 1.80 -3.24
N LYS A 41 -30.17 1.27 -4.03
CA LYS A 41 -29.40 0.08 -3.68
C LYS A 41 -28.52 0.33 -2.45
N TYR A 42 -27.81 1.46 -2.42
CA TYR A 42 -26.96 1.83 -1.28
C TYR A 42 -27.76 1.95 0.04
N LYS A 43 -28.98 2.47 -0.01
CA LYS A 43 -29.86 2.53 1.18
C LYS A 43 -30.21 1.16 1.80
N GLN A 44 -29.99 0.07 1.06
CA GLN A 44 -30.29 -1.28 1.54
C GLN A 44 -29.16 -1.88 2.38
N ILE A 45 -27.93 -1.36 2.31
CA ILE A 45 -26.78 -1.94 3.00
C ILE A 45 -26.59 -1.36 4.42
N PRO A 46 -25.88 -2.06 5.33
CA PRO A 46 -25.67 -1.59 6.69
C PRO A 46 -24.94 -0.24 6.81
N GLU A 47 -23.97 0.04 5.92
CA GLU A 47 -23.22 1.31 5.94
C GLU A 47 -24.15 2.54 5.88
N TYR A 48 -25.15 2.53 4.97
CA TYR A 48 -26.15 3.61 4.93
C TYR A 48 -26.99 3.67 6.20
N ARG A 49 -27.50 2.52 6.67
CA ARG A 49 -28.45 2.47 7.78
C ARG A 49 -27.84 2.86 9.13
N LEU A 50 -26.56 2.55 9.33
CA LEU A 50 -25.90 2.67 10.64
C LEU A 50 -24.86 3.80 10.69
N VAL A 51 -24.26 4.18 9.55
CA VAL A 51 -23.20 5.20 9.51
C VAL A 51 -23.65 6.45 8.77
N HIS A 52 -24.28 6.29 7.60
CA HIS A 52 -24.68 7.40 6.73
C HIS A 52 -26.20 7.65 6.71
N TYR A 53 -26.87 7.45 7.85
CA TYR A 53 -28.33 7.64 7.93
C TYR A 53 -28.69 9.07 7.55
N ALA A 54 -29.76 9.23 6.76
CA ALA A 54 -30.20 10.52 6.22
C ALA A 54 -29.22 11.25 5.27
N MET A 55 -28.18 10.57 4.78
CA MET A 55 -27.33 11.08 3.70
C MET A 55 -28.17 11.50 2.49
N SER A 56 -27.80 12.63 1.89
CA SER A 56 -28.39 13.17 0.67
C SER A 56 -27.83 12.51 -0.60
N LEU A 57 -28.50 12.72 -1.73
CA LEU A 57 -28.00 12.20 -3.01
C LEU A 57 -26.66 12.82 -3.41
N ASP A 58 -26.42 14.10 -3.09
CA ASP A 58 -25.18 14.78 -3.47
C ASP A 58 -23.97 14.32 -2.63
N GLU A 59 -24.20 14.01 -1.35
CA GLU A 59 -23.19 13.33 -0.52
C GLU A 59 -22.91 11.91 -1.04
N PHE A 60 -23.95 11.16 -1.44
CA PHE A 60 -23.78 9.84 -2.06
C PHE A 60 -22.95 9.91 -3.34
N LYS A 61 -23.18 10.89 -4.22
CA LYS A 61 -22.37 11.09 -5.43
C LYS A 61 -20.88 11.27 -5.11
N THR A 62 -20.55 11.89 -3.98
CA THR A 62 -19.16 12.12 -3.55
C THR A 62 -18.46 10.80 -3.21
N ILE A 63 -19.10 9.92 -2.42
CA ILE A 63 -18.53 8.60 -2.12
C ILE A 63 -18.52 7.70 -3.37
N TYR A 64 -19.58 7.74 -4.18
CA TYR A 64 -19.65 7.01 -5.44
C TYR A 64 -18.51 7.39 -6.39
N PHE A 65 -18.20 8.69 -6.49
CA PHE A 65 -17.13 9.19 -7.35
C PHE A 65 -15.78 8.57 -7.01
N TRP A 66 -15.41 8.48 -5.74
CA TRP A 66 -14.13 7.92 -5.33
C TRP A 66 -14.03 6.42 -5.63
N GLU A 67 -15.08 5.67 -5.32
CA GLU A 67 -15.10 4.24 -5.61
C GLU A 67 -15.10 3.96 -7.11
N TYR A 68 -15.93 4.67 -7.88
CA TYR A 68 -15.97 4.61 -9.33
C TYR A 68 -14.60 4.91 -9.93
N SER A 69 -13.97 6.01 -9.52
CA SER A 69 -12.65 6.44 -10.01
C SER A 69 -11.58 5.40 -9.71
N HIS A 70 -11.60 4.81 -8.51
CA HIS A 70 -10.70 3.74 -8.13
C HIS A 70 -10.88 2.49 -9.02
N ARG A 71 -12.13 2.04 -9.20
CA ARG A 71 -12.47 0.88 -10.03
C ARG A 71 -12.12 1.11 -11.51
N LEU A 72 -12.46 2.27 -12.05
CA LEU A 72 -12.13 2.65 -13.43
C LEU A 72 -10.62 2.65 -13.66
N LEU A 73 -9.86 3.31 -12.77
CA LEU A 73 -8.40 3.33 -12.89
C LEU A 73 -7.80 1.92 -12.82
N GLY A 74 -8.37 1.03 -12.00
CA GLY A 74 -7.96 -0.37 -11.94
C GLY A 74 -8.10 -1.09 -13.28
N ARG A 75 -9.25 -0.90 -13.95
CA ARG A 75 -9.49 -1.43 -15.30
C ARG A 75 -8.51 -0.85 -16.33
N LEU A 76 -8.31 0.47 -16.31
CA LEU A 76 -7.39 1.16 -17.22
C LEU A 76 -5.95 0.68 -17.06
N VAL A 77 -5.48 0.49 -15.82
CA VAL A 77 -4.15 -0.08 -15.54
C VAL A 77 -4.06 -1.52 -16.07
N GLY A 78 -5.11 -2.33 -15.88
CA GLY A 78 -5.18 -3.68 -16.43
C GLY A 78 -5.03 -3.70 -17.94
N ILE A 79 -5.77 -2.84 -18.65
CA ILE A 79 -5.70 -2.70 -20.12
C ILE A 79 -4.32 -2.18 -20.55
N ALA A 80 -3.84 -1.12 -19.91
CA ALA A 80 -2.54 -0.50 -20.20
C ALA A 80 -1.35 -1.44 -19.97
N TYR A 81 -1.52 -2.48 -19.16
CA TYR A 81 -0.52 -3.54 -18.98
C TYR A 81 -0.74 -4.71 -19.94
N ALA A 82 -1.95 -5.27 -19.97
CA ALA A 82 -2.26 -6.50 -20.68
C ALA A 82 -2.15 -6.36 -22.21
N VAL A 83 -2.63 -5.24 -22.77
CA VAL A 83 -2.64 -5.03 -24.22
C VAL A 83 -1.22 -4.91 -24.78
N PRO A 84 -0.33 -4.04 -24.25
CA PRO A 84 1.06 -4.00 -24.72
C PRO A 84 1.80 -5.32 -24.49
N PHE A 85 1.58 -6.00 -23.35
CA PHE A 85 2.19 -7.29 -23.09
C PHE A 85 1.79 -8.33 -24.15
N ALA A 86 0.49 -8.48 -24.44
CA ALA A 86 -0.01 -9.39 -25.47
C ALA A 86 0.55 -9.02 -26.85
N TRP A 87 0.56 -7.74 -27.21
CA TRP A 87 1.13 -7.25 -28.47
C TRP A 87 2.61 -7.65 -28.63
N PHE A 88 3.46 -7.31 -27.66
CA PHE A 88 4.88 -7.63 -27.73
C PHE A 88 5.16 -9.13 -27.67
N LEU A 89 4.34 -9.90 -26.95
CA LEU A 89 4.42 -11.35 -26.90
C LEU A 89 4.09 -11.99 -28.26
N LEU A 90 2.95 -11.62 -28.86
CA LEU A 90 2.51 -12.14 -30.16
C LEU A 90 3.49 -11.76 -31.29
N ARG A 91 4.06 -10.56 -31.24
CA ARG A 91 5.06 -10.08 -32.20
C ARG A 91 6.47 -10.62 -31.93
N ARG A 92 6.65 -11.46 -30.89
CA ARG A 92 7.95 -12.02 -30.46
C ARG A 92 9.03 -10.95 -30.20
N GLN A 93 8.61 -9.77 -29.74
CA GLN A 93 9.49 -8.64 -29.43
C GLN A 93 9.99 -8.66 -27.98
N LEU A 94 9.52 -9.60 -27.16
CA LEU A 94 9.98 -9.77 -25.78
C LEU A 94 11.17 -10.74 -25.69
N PRO A 95 12.25 -10.37 -24.99
CA PRO A 95 13.27 -11.32 -24.57
C PRO A 95 12.64 -12.47 -23.77
N ARG A 96 13.03 -13.72 -24.05
CA ARG A 96 12.47 -14.92 -23.36
C ARG A 96 12.55 -14.83 -21.84
N SER A 97 13.59 -14.18 -21.31
CA SER A 97 13.79 -13.97 -19.87
C SER A 97 12.75 -13.04 -19.22
N LEU A 98 12.05 -12.20 -19.99
CA LEU A 98 11.05 -11.27 -19.49
C LEU A 98 9.62 -11.81 -19.61
N VAL A 99 9.37 -12.83 -20.42
CA VAL A 99 8.03 -13.38 -20.63
C VAL A 99 7.41 -13.87 -19.32
N LEU A 100 8.11 -14.72 -18.56
CA LEU A 100 7.58 -15.28 -17.32
C LEU A 100 7.40 -14.22 -16.21
N PRO A 101 8.36 -13.31 -15.94
CA PRO A 101 8.14 -12.21 -15.00
C PRO A 101 6.94 -11.31 -15.34
N LEU A 102 6.77 -10.95 -16.61
CA LEU A 102 5.66 -10.09 -17.04
C LEU A 102 4.31 -10.83 -16.97
N ALA A 103 4.27 -12.11 -17.35
CA ALA A 103 3.08 -12.95 -17.19
C ALA A 103 2.70 -13.13 -15.71
N GLY A 104 3.69 -13.31 -14.83
CA GLY A 104 3.48 -13.38 -13.39
C GLY A 104 2.90 -12.09 -12.81
N ILE A 105 3.40 -10.93 -13.22
CA ILE A 105 2.84 -9.63 -12.83
C ILE A 105 1.40 -9.48 -13.33
N LEU A 106 1.10 -9.90 -14.56
CA LEU A 106 -0.27 -9.88 -15.08
C LEU A 106 -1.20 -10.75 -14.23
N LEU A 107 -0.78 -11.96 -13.88
CA LEU A 107 -1.54 -12.87 -13.01
C LEU A 107 -1.79 -12.26 -11.63
N LEU A 108 -0.76 -11.66 -11.01
CA LEU A 108 -0.91 -10.96 -9.74
C LEU A 108 -1.84 -9.75 -9.87
N GLY A 109 -1.84 -9.05 -11.01
CA GLY A 109 -2.78 -7.97 -11.31
C GLY A 109 -4.23 -8.43 -11.40
N PHE A 110 -4.50 -9.60 -12.00
CA PHE A 110 -5.82 -10.21 -11.96
C PHE A 110 -6.20 -10.64 -10.53
N GLY A 111 -5.25 -11.24 -9.80
CA GLY A 111 -5.42 -11.57 -8.38
C GLY A 111 -5.75 -10.35 -7.53
N GLN A 112 -5.15 -9.19 -7.83
CA GLN A 112 -5.46 -7.92 -7.19
C GLN A 112 -6.92 -7.50 -7.42
N GLY A 113 -7.41 -7.61 -8.65
CA GLY A 113 -8.82 -7.33 -8.97
C GLY A 113 -9.79 -8.28 -8.26
N ALA A 114 -9.49 -9.58 -8.24
CA ALA A 114 -10.28 -10.60 -7.54
C ALA A 114 -10.32 -10.34 -6.03
N LEU A 115 -9.17 -10.02 -5.42
CA LEU A 115 -9.07 -9.68 -4.01
C LEU A 115 -9.81 -8.39 -3.67
N GLY A 116 -9.80 -7.40 -4.59
CA GLY A 116 -10.58 -6.17 -4.46
C GLY A 116 -12.09 -6.41 -4.45
N TRP A 117 -12.59 -7.30 -5.32
CA TRP A 117 -13.98 -7.74 -5.29
C TRP A 117 -14.35 -8.42 -3.97
N TYR A 118 -13.55 -9.41 -3.56
CA TYR A 118 -13.74 -10.13 -2.30
C TYR A 118 -13.70 -9.19 -1.08
N MET A 119 -12.88 -8.13 -1.12
CA MET A 119 -12.85 -7.10 -0.09
C MET A 119 -14.18 -6.33 0.00
N VAL A 120 -14.74 -5.87 -1.12
CA VAL A 120 -16.01 -5.13 -1.14
C VAL A 120 -17.18 -6.01 -0.70
N GLU A 121 -17.24 -7.24 -1.20
CA GLU A 121 -18.29 -8.21 -0.85
C GLU A 121 -18.44 -8.39 0.67
N SER A 122 -17.34 -8.29 1.43
CA SER A 122 -17.37 -8.40 2.90
C SER A 122 -18.24 -7.38 3.62
N GLY A 123 -18.46 -6.21 3.01
CA GLY A 123 -19.18 -5.09 3.59
C GLY A 123 -20.64 -5.00 3.18
N LEU A 124 -21.13 -5.88 2.29
CA LEU A 124 -22.48 -5.74 1.73
C LEU A 124 -23.58 -6.43 2.55
N ALA A 125 -23.24 -7.43 3.36
CA ALA A 125 -24.22 -8.20 4.14
C ALA A 125 -24.26 -7.77 5.62
N ASP A 126 -23.19 -8.04 6.37
CA ASP A 126 -23.22 -8.00 7.85
C ASP A 126 -22.34 -6.90 8.46
N ARG A 127 -21.66 -6.09 7.65
CA ARG A 127 -20.70 -5.09 8.12
C ARG A 127 -21.03 -3.71 7.57
N THR A 128 -20.62 -2.68 8.28
CA THR A 128 -20.71 -1.28 7.84
C THR A 128 -19.51 -0.85 7.01
N GLU A 129 -18.50 -1.71 6.89
CA GLU A 129 -17.26 -1.41 6.20
C GLU A 129 -16.56 -2.68 5.71
N VAL A 130 -15.59 -2.52 4.82
CA VAL A 130 -14.73 -3.64 4.38
C VAL A 130 -13.89 -4.17 5.55
N SER A 131 -13.72 -5.48 5.61
CA SER A 131 -12.83 -6.11 6.61
C SER A 131 -11.40 -5.58 6.51
N HIS A 132 -10.83 -5.13 7.63
CA HIS A 132 -9.45 -4.64 7.68
C HIS A 132 -8.42 -5.71 7.27
N TYR A 133 -8.69 -7.00 7.51
CA TYR A 133 -7.87 -8.09 6.98
C TYR A 133 -7.85 -8.12 5.46
N ARG A 134 -9.04 -8.02 4.82
CA ARG A 134 -9.15 -8.02 3.35
C ARG A 134 -8.53 -6.75 2.76
N LEU A 135 -8.69 -5.61 3.43
CA LEU A 135 -8.05 -4.35 3.09
C LEU A 135 -6.52 -4.46 3.10
N VAL A 136 -5.94 -4.99 4.18
CA VAL A 136 -4.50 -5.15 4.31
C VAL A 136 -3.97 -6.17 3.31
N ALA A 137 -4.66 -7.29 3.11
CA ALA A 137 -4.29 -8.26 2.09
C ALA A 137 -4.27 -7.63 0.69
N HIS A 138 -5.30 -6.85 0.34
CA HIS A 138 -5.38 -6.12 -0.92
C HIS A 138 -4.26 -5.07 -1.06
N LEU A 139 -3.93 -4.35 0.02
CA LEU A 139 -2.82 -3.40 0.03
C LEU A 139 -1.47 -4.11 -0.17
N VAL A 140 -1.20 -5.18 0.56
CA VAL A 140 0.06 -5.95 0.48
C VAL A 140 0.24 -6.53 -0.92
N LEU A 141 -0.80 -7.10 -1.53
CA LEU A 141 -0.73 -7.59 -2.91
C LEU A 141 -0.50 -6.43 -3.90
N ALA A 142 -1.12 -5.26 -3.70
CA ALA A 142 -0.85 -4.07 -4.52
C ALA A 142 0.63 -3.68 -4.47
N LEU A 143 1.23 -3.69 -3.27
CA LEU A 143 2.64 -3.36 -3.06
C LEU A 143 3.56 -4.41 -3.66
N ALA A 144 3.19 -5.69 -3.60
CA ALA A 144 3.93 -6.77 -4.25
C ALA A 144 3.92 -6.62 -5.78
N VAL A 145 2.76 -6.34 -6.39
CA VAL A 145 2.64 -6.02 -7.82
C VAL A 145 3.48 -4.80 -8.18
N TYR A 146 3.38 -3.72 -7.40
CA TYR A 146 4.17 -2.51 -7.59
C TYR A 146 5.67 -2.80 -7.53
N ALA A 147 6.13 -3.51 -6.50
CA ALA A 147 7.53 -3.87 -6.31
C ALA A 147 8.05 -4.73 -7.47
N ALA A 148 7.25 -5.70 -7.95
CA ALA A 148 7.61 -6.56 -9.07
C ALA A 148 7.73 -5.75 -10.39
N ILE A 149 6.77 -4.85 -10.67
CA ILE A 149 6.82 -3.96 -11.83
C ILE A 149 8.07 -3.09 -11.77
N LEU A 150 8.31 -2.42 -10.63
CA LEU A 150 9.46 -1.55 -10.46
C LEU A 150 10.77 -2.33 -10.61
N TRP A 151 10.85 -3.53 -10.05
CA TRP A 151 12.04 -4.37 -10.12
C TRP A 151 12.37 -4.78 -11.56
N VAL A 152 11.37 -5.21 -12.34
CA VAL A 152 11.52 -5.52 -13.76
C VAL A 152 11.91 -4.27 -14.56
N ALA A 153 11.23 -3.15 -14.34
CA ALA A 153 11.52 -1.89 -15.02
C ALA A 153 12.94 -1.40 -14.76
N LEU A 154 13.41 -1.45 -13.51
CA LEU A 154 14.79 -1.11 -13.15
C LEU A 154 15.79 -2.04 -13.87
N GLY A 155 15.50 -3.33 -13.97
CA GLY A 155 16.32 -4.31 -14.70
C GLY A 155 16.44 -4.05 -16.20
N ILE A 156 15.45 -3.37 -16.80
CA ILE A 156 15.44 -2.97 -18.22
C ILE A 156 16.17 -1.64 -18.41
N VAL A 157 15.84 -0.63 -17.60
CA VAL A 157 16.28 0.76 -17.83
C VAL A 157 17.67 1.03 -17.25
N ARG A 158 18.06 0.36 -16.17
CA ARG A 158 19.35 0.64 -15.50
C ARG A 158 20.43 -0.34 -15.93
N ARG A 159 21.58 0.24 -16.30
CA ARG A 159 22.81 -0.53 -16.48
C ARG A 159 23.25 -1.13 -15.15
N ARG A 160 23.70 -2.38 -15.21
CA ARG A 160 24.19 -3.11 -14.03
C ARG A 160 25.40 -2.38 -13.42
N PRO A 161 25.42 -2.12 -12.09
CA PRO A 161 26.61 -1.60 -11.42
C PRO A 161 27.81 -2.52 -11.64
N ARG A 162 28.97 -1.95 -11.96
CA ARG A 162 30.21 -2.70 -12.19
C ARG A 162 30.93 -3.08 -10.89
N GLN A 163 30.76 -2.29 -9.84
CA GLN A 163 31.41 -2.52 -8.55
C GLN A 163 30.60 -3.49 -7.70
N ALA A 164 31.29 -4.55 -7.28
CA ALA A 164 30.80 -5.53 -6.34
C ALA A 164 30.73 -4.94 -4.93
N VAL A 165 29.63 -5.20 -4.22
CA VAL A 165 29.48 -4.84 -2.79
C VAL A 165 29.33 -6.12 -1.98
N SER A 166 29.74 -6.09 -0.70
CA SER A 166 29.61 -7.24 0.20
C SER A 166 28.15 -7.69 0.35
N VAL A 167 27.94 -8.97 0.60
CA VAL A 167 26.59 -9.56 0.74
C VAL A 167 25.83 -8.96 1.94
N GLY A 168 26.55 -8.42 2.94
CA GLY A 168 25.94 -7.75 4.09
C GLY A 168 25.08 -6.54 3.71
N TRP A 169 25.55 -5.70 2.79
CA TRP A 169 24.79 -4.54 2.29
C TRP A 169 23.48 -4.93 1.62
N ARG A 170 23.50 -6.05 0.89
CA ARG A 170 22.32 -6.59 0.23
C ARG A 170 21.28 -7.08 1.23
N ARG A 171 21.73 -7.89 2.21
CA ARG A 171 20.86 -8.41 3.28
C ARG A 171 20.28 -7.26 4.11
N ALA A 172 21.07 -6.22 4.39
CA ALA A 172 20.61 -5.06 5.11
C ALA A 172 19.54 -4.28 4.32
N ALA A 173 19.73 -4.08 3.00
CA ALA A 173 18.72 -3.45 2.16
C ALA A 173 17.44 -4.31 2.04
N GLU A 174 17.58 -5.64 1.95
CA GLU A 174 16.45 -6.59 1.96
C GLU A 174 15.69 -6.56 3.30
N ALA A 175 16.40 -6.47 4.42
CA ALA A 175 15.81 -6.33 5.75
C ALA A 175 15.06 -5.00 5.91
N VAL A 176 15.61 -3.89 5.39
CA VAL A 176 14.90 -2.59 5.38
C VAL A 176 13.65 -2.66 4.51
N ILE A 177 13.69 -3.30 3.33
CA ILE A 177 12.49 -3.51 2.50
C ILE A 177 11.42 -4.28 3.29
N LEU A 178 11.81 -5.34 4.00
CA LEU A 178 10.88 -6.11 4.82
C LEU A 178 10.27 -5.27 5.95
N LEU A 179 11.09 -4.50 6.68
CA LEU A 179 10.61 -3.61 7.74
C LEU A 179 9.65 -2.54 7.21
N VAL A 180 9.97 -1.92 6.07
CA VAL A 180 9.07 -0.97 5.40
C VAL A 180 7.75 -1.65 5.02
N ALA A 181 7.79 -2.85 4.41
CA ALA A 181 6.58 -3.58 4.04
C ALA A 181 5.70 -3.94 5.25
N LEU A 182 6.32 -4.41 6.35
CA LEU A 182 5.62 -4.71 7.60
C LEU A 182 5.02 -3.44 8.23
N THR A 183 5.75 -2.32 8.20
CA THR A 183 5.26 -1.03 8.71
C THR A 183 4.06 -0.54 7.90
N ILE A 184 4.07 -0.69 6.58
CA ILE A 184 2.93 -0.34 5.72
C ILE A 184 1.74 -1.25 5.99
N ALA A 185 1.95 -2.57 6.15
CA ALA A 185 0.88 -3.50 6.48
C ALA A 185 0.23 -3.16 7.84
N ALA A 186 1.04 -2.86 8.86
CA ALA A 186 0.55 -2.39 10.16
C ALA A 186 -0.19 -1.04 10.05
N GLY A 187 0.27 -0.12 9.19
CA GLY A 187 -0.45 1.12 8.92
C GLY A 187 -1.80 0.89 8.23
N GLY A 188 -1.89 -0.13 7.38
CA GLY A 188 -3.15 -0.58 6.81
C GLY A 188 -4.12 -1.12 7.86
N LEU A 189 -3.63 -1.82 8.89
CA LEU A 189 -4.45 -2.23 10.04
C LEU A 189 -4.94 -1.00 10.82
N VAL A 190 -4.07 -0.01 11.10
CA VAL A 190 -4.46 1.24 11.78
C VAL A 190 -5.59 1.97 11.04
N ALA A 191 -5.51 2.05 9.71
CA ALA A 191 -6.57 2.65 8.89
C ALA A 191 -7.83 1.76 8.81
N GLY A 192 -7.66 0.43 8.84
CA GLY A 192 -8.75 -0.53 8.80
C GLY A 192 -9.55 -0.63 10.10
N THR A 193 -8.91 -0.42 11.25
CA THR A 193 -9.54 -0.45 12.58
C THR A 193 -9.88 0.95 13.10
N HIS A 194 -9.66 2.00 12.30
CA HIS A 194 -9.80 3.40 12.70
C HIS A 194 -8.96 3.81 13.92
N ALA A 195 -7.91 3.05 14.24
CA ALA A 195 -7.09 3.28 15.42
C ALA A 195 -6.37 4.64 15.42
N GLY A 196 -6.20 5.27 14.25
CA GLY A 196 -5.63 6.61 14.12
C GLY A 196 -6.44 7.72 14.80
N LEU A 197 -7.71 7.48 15.14
CA LEU A 197 -8.63 8.45 15.75
C LEU A 197 -8.67 8.41 17.29
N ILE A 198 -7.97 7.47 17.93
CA ILE A 198 -8.09 7.22 19.38
C ILE A 198 -6.96 7.90 20.16
N TYR A 199 -5.71 7.44 20.01
CA TYR A 199 -4.58 8.03 20.73
C TYR A 199 -3.87 9.04 19.84
N ASN A 200 -4.14 10.34 20.02
CA ASN A 200 -3.58 11.42 19.18
C ASN A 200 -2.44 12.20 19.86
N THR A 201 -1.79 11.61 20.86
CA THR A 201 -0.59 12.13 21.54
C THR A 201 0.69 11.46 21.02
N PHE A 202 1.84 12.15 21.12
CA PHE A 202 3.17 11.67 20.71
C PHE A 202 4.27 12.32 21.56
N PRO A 203 5.38 11.62 21.94
CA PRO A 203 5.72 10.24 21.60
C PRO A 203 4.96 9.17 22.40
N LEU A 204 4.44 9.54 23.57
CA LEU A 204 3.64 8.66 24.42
C LEU A 204 2.21 8.50 23.88
N MET A 205 1.53 7.43 24.28
CA MET A 205 0.11 7.20 24.06
C MET A 205 -0.63 7.49 25.37
N ASP A 206 -1.25 8.66 25.45
CA ASP A 206 -1.96 9.20 26.59
C ASP A 206 -1.16 9.13 27.89
N GLY A 207 0.08 9.63 27.80
CA GLY A 207 1.02 9.71 28.93
C GLY A 207 1.73 8.39 29.26
N ARG A 208 1.48 7.29 28.52
CA ARG A 208 2.15 6.00 28.72
C ARG A 208 2.96 5.57 27.50
N LEU A 209 4.01 4.79 27.74
CA LEU A 209 4.79 4.21 26.64
C LEU A 209 4.00 3.08 25.96
N VAL A 210 3.54 2.10 26.73
CA VAL A 210 2.60 1.07 26.30
C VAL A 210 1.19 1.54 26.68
N PRO A 211 0.23 1.59 25.74
CA PRO A 211 -1.11 2.08 26.05
C PRO A 211 -1.82 1.16 27.04
N ALA A 212 -2.71 1.74 27.84
CA ALA A 212 -3.64 0.94 28.63
C ALA A 212 -4.49 0.08 27.68
N GLY A 213 -4.73 -1.17 28.08
CA GLY A 213 -5.57 -2.09 27.31
C GLY A 213 -4.89 -2.82 26.15
N TYR A 214 -3.56 -2.76 26.05
CA TYR A 214 -2.80 -3.43 24.98
C TYR A 214 -3.09 -4.94 24.85
N ASP A 215 -3.41 -5.61 25.95
CA ASP A 215 -3.58 -7.05 26.07
C ASP A 215 -4.99 -7.50 26.51
N GLU A 216 -6.00 -6.66 26.27
CA GLU A 216 -7.39 -6.90 26.71
C GLU A 216 -8.09 -8.07 26.00
N LEU A 217 -7.76 -8.34 24.74
CA LEU A 217 -8.42 -9.41 23.99
C LEU A 217 -7.81 -10.78 24.27
N GLN A 218 -8.67 -11.80 24.31
CA GLN A 218 -8.28 -13.21 24.38
C GLN A 218 -8.77 -13.97 23.13
N PRO A 219 -7.95 -14.84 22.53
CA PRO A 219 -6.53 -15.07 22.83
C PRO A 219 -5.62 -13.86 22.52
N LEU A 220 -4.51 -13.74 23.28
CA LEU A 220 -3.63 -12.55 23.26
C LEU A 220 -3.18 -12.06 21.88
N TRP A 221 -3.00 -12.98 20.91
CA TRP A 221 -2.56 -12.62 19.56
C TRP A 221 -3.58 -11.77 18.79
N LEU A 222 -4.86 -11.81 19.16
CA LEU A 222 -5.90 -10.97 18.54
C LEU A 222 -5.62 -9.48 18.76
N ASN A 223 -4.96 -9.10 19.86
CA ASN A 223 -4.65 -7.71 20.12
C ASN A 223 -3.80 -7.08 19.01
N TRP A 224 -2.94 -7.86 18.35
CA TRP A 224 -2.05 -7.33 17.31
C TRP A 224 -2.80 -6.94 16.03
N PHE A 225 -4.05 -7.36 15.86
CA PHE A 225 -4.85 -7.17 14.66
C PHE A 225 -6.17 -6.45 14.90
N GLU A 226 -6.81 -6.69 16.05
CA GLU A 226 -8.17 -6.23 16.37
C GLU A 226 -8.20 -5.13 17.43
N ASN A 227 -7.27 -5.17 18.40
CA ASN A 227 -7.26 -4.20 19.49
C ASN A 227 -6.68 -2.87 19.00
N VAL A 228 -7.50 -1.82 19.05
CA VAL A 228 -7.16 -0.48 18.56
C VAL A 228 -5.88 0.08 19.20
N ALA A 229 -5.73 -0.04 20.52
CA ALA A 229 -4.56 0.44 21.24
C ALA A 229 -3.29 -0.30 20.80
N ALA A 230 -3.35 -1.63 20.74
CA ALA A 230 -2.21 -2.45 20.35
C ALA A 230 -1.84 -2.31 18.88
N VAL A 231 -2.81 -2.25 17.96
CA VAL A 231 -2.58 -2.02 16.52
C VAL A 231 -1.86 -0.70 16.30
N GLN A 232 -2.31 0.38 16.95
CA GLN A 232 -1.67 1.69 16.81
C GLN A 232 -0.27 1.72 17.43
N PHE A 233 -0.10 1.16 18.62
CA PHE A 233 1.21 1.06 19.29
C PHE A 233 2.21 0.28 18.43
N ASN A 234 1.82 -0.90 17.93
CA ASN A 234 2.67 -1.76 17.13
C ASN A 234 3.12 -1.06 15.83
N HIS A 235 2.22 -0.32 15.18
CA HIS A 235 2.59 0.48 14.02
C HIS A 235 3.62 1.57 14.37
N ARG A 236 3.46 2.28 15.49
CA ARG A 236 4.45 3.28 15.97
C ARG A 236 5.81 2.65 16.23
N MET A 237 5.84 1.47 16.86
CA MET A 237 7.09 0.74 17.13
C MET A 237 7.78 0.27 15.85
N LEU A 238 7.01 -0.26 14.88
CA LEU A 238 7.53 -0.64 13.57
C LEU A 238 8.07 0.58 12.79
N ALA A 239 7.41 1.73 12.87
CA ALA A 239 7.89 2.97 12.27
C ALA A 239 9.22 3.43 12.89
N ALA A 240 9.34 3.39 14.23
CA ALA A 240 10.57 3.72 14.94
C ALA A 240 11.72 2.74 14.61
N ALA A 241 11.43 1.44 14.57
CA ALA A 241 12.40 0.41 14.16
C ALA A 241 12.86 0.60 12.71
N THR A 242 11.94 0.91 11.80
CA THR A 242 12.24 1.18 10.40
C THR A 242 13.12 2.42 10.23
N MET A 243 12.78 3.53 10.90
CA MET A 243 13.60 4.75 10.85
C MET A 243 15.00 4.50 11.40
N THR A 244 15.10 3.81 12.54
CA THR A 244 16.39 3.42 13.13
C THR A 244 17.21 2.56 12.17
N ALA A 245 16.62 1.54 11.55
CA ALA A 245 17.30 0.70 10.56
C ALA A 245 17.79 1.50 9.35
N VAL A 246 17.00 2.45 8.85
CA VAL A 246 17.39 3.35 7.75
C VAL A 246 18.55 4.26 8.17
N ILE A 247 18.51 4.87 9.35
CA ILE A 247 19.59 5.72 9.88
C ILE A 247 20.89 4.91 10.01
N LEU A 248 20.83 3.72 10.61
CA LEU A 248 22.00 2.85 10.78
C LEU A 248 22.61 2.44 9.44
N LEU A 249 21.75 2.07 8.48
CA LEU A 249 22.19 1.72 7.13
C LEU A 249 22.84 2.91 6.41
N TRP A 250 22.25 4.10 6.53
CA TRP A 250 22.79 5.33 5.98
C TRP A 250 24.13 5.70 6.61
N ALA A 251 24.23 5.68 7.94
CA ALA A 251 25.44 6.01 8.69
C ALA A 251 26.60 5.06 8.36
N ALA A 252 26.33 3.75 8.28
CA ALA A 252 27.30 2.77 7.81
C ALA A 252 27.78 3.06 6.38
N GLY A 253 26.90 3.62 5.54
CA GLY A 253 27.15 3.89 4.14
C GLY A 253 28.08 5.08 3.90
N LEU A 254 28.14 6.02 4.86
CA LEU A 254 29.03 7.18 4.80
C LEU A 254 30.51 6.78 4.79
N ARG A 255 30.86 5.73 5.55
CA ARG A 255 32.24 5.22 5.64
C ARG A 255 32.55 4.13 4.61
N ALA A 256 31.54 3.64 3.90
CA ALA A 256 31.69 2.53 2.97
C ALA A 256 32.09 2.99 1.56
N SER A 257 32.90 2.16 0.89
CA SER A 257 33.17 2.30 -0.55
C SER A 257 31.99 1.75 -1.34
N LEU A 258 31.03 2.63 -1.63
CA LEU A 258 29.79 2.31 -2.35
C LEU A 258 29.76 3.04 -3.70
N PRO A 259 29.15 2.43 -4.74
CA PRO A 259 28.91 3.11 -6.00
C PRO A 259 28.13 4.42 -5.80
N SER A 260 28.39 5.43 -6.63
CA SER A 260 27.71 6.74 -6.52
C SER A 260 26.18 6.64 -6.57
N ALA A 261 25.65 5.70 -7.36
CA ALA A 261 24.22 5.42 -7.41
C ALA A 261 23.66 4.88 -6.09
N ALA A 262 24.41 4.00 -5.40
CA ALA A 262 24.02 3.46 -4.11
C ALA A 262 24.08 4.54 -3.02
N ARG A 263 25.09 5.41 -3.04
CA ARG A 263 25.17 6.58 -2.14
C ARG A 263 23.98 7.52 -2.31
N ARG A 264 23.63 7.87 -3.55
CA ARG A 264 22.41 8.68 -3.82
C ARG A 264 21.15 7.99 -3.32
N ALA A 265 21.04 6.67 -3.51
CA ALA A 265 19.89 5.91 -3.01
C ALA A 265 19.83 5.87 -1.47
N LEU A 266 20.98 5.84 -0.78
CA LEU A 266 21.04 5.95 0.70
C LEU A 266 20.56 7.31 1.20
N HIS A 267 20.93 8.41 0.54
CA HIS A 267 20.37 9.73 0.90
C HIS A 267 18.87 9.82 0.61
N ALA A 268 18.43 9.25 -0.52
CA ALA A 268 17.01 9.25 -0.91
C ALA A 268 16.14 8.47 0.08
N ILE A 269 16.57 7.28 0.53
CA ILE A 269 15.81 6.49 1.51
C ILE A 269 15.74 7.19 2.88
N LEU A 270 16.82 7.85 3.32
CA LEU A 270 16.81 8.63 4.56
C LEU A 270 15.83 9.81 4.48
N ALA A 271 15.87 10.57 3.38
CA ALA A 271 14.96 11.70 3.16
C ALA A 271 13.49 11.22 3.09
N ALA A 272 13.23 10.13 2.38
CA ALA A 272 11.89 9.54 2.30
C ALA A 272 11.40 9.04 3.66
N ALA A 273 12.27 8.43 4.47
CA ALA A 273 11.92 7.96 5.81
C ALA A 273 11.62 9.12 6.76
N ALA A 274 12.43 10.19 6.72
CA ALA A 274 12.19 11.40 7.52
C ALA A 274 10.86 12.07 7.15
N LEU A 275 10.58 12.22 5.84
CA LEU A 275 9.29 12.73 5.36
C LEU A 275 8.14 11.83 5.82
N GLN A 276 8.31 10.50 5.75
CA GLN A 276 7.28 9.56 6.14
C GLN A 276 6.95 9.65 7.63
N VAL A 277 7.95 9.77 8.48
CA VAL A 277 7.76 9.98 9.93
C VAL A 277 7.07 11.31 10.19
N ALA A 278 7.49 12.39 9.54
CA ALA A 278 6.83 13.69 9.68
C ALA A 278 5.35 13.62 9.28
N LEU A 279 5.03 13.04 8.12
CA LEU A 279 3.65 12.84 7.68
C LEU A 279 2.84 11.98 8.65
N GLY A 280 3.44 10.93 9.21
CA GLY A 280 2.77 10.03 10.16
C GLY A 280 2.44 10.73 11.48
N ILE A 281 3.41 11.46 12.04
CA ILE A 281 3.21 12.25 13.26
C ILE A 281 2.19 13.37 13.00
N SER A 282 2.25 14.08 11.89
CA SER A 282 1.27 15.12 11.55
C SER A 282 -0.13 14.55 11.37
N THR A 283 -0.27 13.41 10.68
CA THR A 283 -1.56 12.71 10.53
C THR A 283 -2.13 12.32 11.90
N LEU A 284 -1.28 11.85 12.80
CA LEU A 284 -1.65 11.45 14.14
C LEU A 284 -2.09 12.65 15.00
N LEU A 285 -1.27 13.68 15.13
CA LEU A 285 -1.52 14.82 16.03
C LEU A 285 -2.73 15.64 15.59
N LEU A 286 -3.01 15.69 14.29
CA LEU A 286 -4.11 16.47 13.72
C LEU A 286 -5.38 15.64 13.50
N VAL A 287 -5.47 14.44 14.08
CA VAL A 287 -6.66 13.58 14.07
C VAL A 287 -7.07 13.17 12.63
N VAL A 288 -6.12 12.58 11.92
CA VAL A 288 -6.26 11.97 10.59
C VAL A 288 -6.90 12.89 9.52
N PRO A 289 -6.39 14.11 9.26
CA PRO A 289 -6.87 14.89 8.13
C PRO A 289 -6.60 14.14 6.83
N ILE A 290 -7.64 13.96 6.00
CA ILE A 290 -7.57 13.11 4.78
C ILE A 290 -6.37 13.47 3.90
N PRO A 291 -6.05 14.75 3.61
CA PRO A 291 -4.87 15.07 2.78
C PRO A 291 -3.55 14.58 3.38
N LEU A 292 -3.39 14.65 4.70
CA LEU A 292 -2.18 14.18 5.38
C LEU A 292 -2.12 12.65 5.42
N ALA A 293 -3.24 11.99 5.71
CA ALA A 293 -3.33 10.53 5.71
C ALA A 293 -3.02 9.94 4.31
N VAL A 294 -3.57 10.55 3.26
CA VAL A 294 -3.30 10.20 1.86
C VAL A 294 -1.84 10.51 1.50
N GLY A 295 -1.31 11.65 1.95
CA GLY A 295 0.09 12.01 1.80
C GLY A 295 1.03 11.00 2.46
N HIS A 296 0.71 10.55 3.68
CA HIS A 296 1.43 9.51 4.41
C HIS A 296 1.40 8.17 3.67
N GLN A 297 0.27 7.80 3.08
CA GLN A 297 0.18 6.58 2.27
C GLN A 297 1.01 6.69 0.97
N ALA A 298 1.00 7.85 0.31
CA ALA A 298 1.86 8.10 -0.85
C ALA A 298 3.35 8.07 -0.47
N GLY A 299 3.72 8.69 0.65
CA GLY A 299 5.07 8.70 1.20
C GLY A 299 5.58 7.29 1.52
N ALA A 300 4.73 6.40 2.02
CA ALA A 300 5.05 5.00 2.25
C ALA A 300 5.48 4.28 0.96
N VAL A 301 4.76 4.52 -0.15
CA VAL A 301 5.13 3.97 -1.46
C VAL A 301 6.46 4.55 -1.94
N VAL A 302 6.71 5.85 -1.74
CA VAL A 302 8.00 6.49 -2.06
C VAL A 302 9.14 5.89 -1.22
N LEU A 303 8.92 5.64 0.06
CA LEU A 303 9.90 4.97 0.93
C LEU A 303 10.20 3.55 0.44
N LEU A 304 9.17 2.75 0.11
CA LEU A 304 9.37 1.43 -0.49
C LEU A 304 10.13 1.51 -1.82
N THR A 305 9.82 2.50 -2.66
CA THR A 305 10.50 2.76 -3.94
C THR A 305 11.98 2.99 -3.74
N THR A 306 12.34 3.89 -2.82
CA THR A 306 13.75 4.23 -2.54
C THR A 306 14.50 3.03 -1.95
N ALA A 307 13.85 2.22 -1.10
CA ALA A 307 14.42 0.98 -0.58
C ALA A 307 14.69 -0.07 -1.68
N LEU A 308 13.74 -0.27 -2.60
CA LEU A 308 13.90 -1.16 -3.75
C LEU A 308 15.00 -0.67 -4.70
N VAL A 309 15.06 0.64 -4.96
CA VAL A 309 16.11 1.26 -5.76
C VAL A 309 17.48 1.07 -5.11
N LEU A 310 17.61 1.32 -3.81
CA LEU A 310 18.84 1.08 -3.06
C LEU A 310 19.29 -0.37 -3.22
N ARG A 311 18.40 -1.32 -2.95
CA ARG A 311 18.70 -2.75 -3.11
C ARG A 311 19.11 -3.09 -4.53
N HIS A 312 18.48 -2.49 -5.55
CA HIS A 312 18.83 -2.70 -6.95
C HIS A 312 20.24 -2.16 -7.30
N THR A 313 20.66 -1.07 -6.67
CA THR A 313 22.02 -0.53 -6.85
C THR A 313 23.12 -1.33 -6.14
N ILE A 314 22.75 -2.21 -5.19
CA ILE A 314 23.67 -3.05 -4.42
C ILE A 314 23.59 -4.49 -4.97
N ARG A 315 24.60 -4.90 -5.75
CA ARG A 315 24.68 -6.27 -6.29
C ARG A 315 25.95 -6.99 -5.81
N ASN A 316 25.85 -8.32 -5.71
CA ASN A 316 26.97 -9.19 -5.35
C ASN A 316 28.12 -9.04 -6.34
N ALA A 317 29.35 -9.24 -5.83
CA ALA A 317 30.45 -9.70 -6.66
C ALA A 317 30.02 -10.92 -7.50
N PRO A 318 30.41 -11.00 -8.79
CA PRO A 318 30.41 -12.30 -9.45
C PRO A 318 31.15 -13.29 -8.54
N ARG A 319 30.61 -14.49 -8.33
CA ARG A 319 31.41 -15.57 -7.73
C ARG A 319 32.66 -15.72 -8.61
N PRO A 320 33.88 -15.78 -8.04
CA PRO A 320 35.05 -16.09 -8.85
C PRO A 320 34.76 -17.39 -9.59
N ARG A 321 34.91 -17.36 -10.92
CA ARG A 321 34.87 -18.60 -11.70
C ARG A 321 36.04 -19.42 -11.20
N VAL A 322 35.76 -20.58 -10.59
CA VAL A 322 36.80 -21.58 -10.35
C VAL A 322 37.32 -21.96 -11.74
N PRO A 323 38.62 -21.80 -12.04
CA PRO A 323 39.18 -22.35 -13.27
C PRO A 323 38.96 -23.86 -13.23
N THR A 324 38.24 -24.38 -14.22
CA THR A 324 38.17 -25.82 -14.51
C THR A 324 39.50 -26.29 -15.07
#